data_AF-A0A447TGP3-F1
#
_entry.id   AF-A0A447TGP3-F1
#
_cell.length_a   1.000
_cell.length_b   1.000
_cell.length_c   1.000
_cell.angle_alpha   90.00
_cell.angle_beta   90.00
_cell.angle_gamma   90.00
#
_symmetry.space_group_name_H-M   'P 1'
#
loop_
_entity.id
_entity.type
_entity.pdbx_description
1 polymer ?
#
loop_
_entity_poly.entity_id
_entity_poly.type
_entity_poly.pdbx_seq_one_letter_code
_entity_poly.pdbx_strand_id
1 'polypeptide(L)'
;MIKPSSSAWLLLLLPGLVYAALGQRIDLSSSAPAAGRQQLAVTTGAAYRVVQEQDAAGRVIRQYVAGDGTVFAVAWSGPTLPNLQQLLGDYFPAFRQSQQANRRGLNAMQGQVGSFVVQSRGRLGNFSGFAYDSALLPAGVAIDQLK
;
A
#
# COMPACT_ATOMS: atom_id res chain seq x y z
N MET A 1 -27.59 34.53 -37.19
CA MET A 1 -28.04 33.16 -36.86
C MET A 1 -26.94 32.19 -37.29
N ILE A 2 -26.17 31.64 -36.35
CA ILE A 2 -25.45 30.32 -36.36
C ILE A 2 -24.91 30.20 -34.92
N LYS A 3 -25.27 29.14 -34.20
CA LYS A 3 -24.91 28.90 -32.79
C LYS A 3 -24.02 27.63 -32.77
N PRO A 4 -22.76 27.69 -32.31
CA PRO A 4 -21.88 26.53 -32.40
C PRO A 4 -22.16 25.51 -31.30
N SER A 5 -22.13 24.24 -31.71
CA SER A 5 -22.46 23.03 -30.95
C SER A 5 -21.52 22.77 -29.77
N SER A 6 -22.11 22.43 -28.62
CA SER A 6 -21.39 21.91 -27.46
C SER A 6 -20.83 20.52 -27.74
N SER A 7 -19.50 20.41 -27.82
CA SER A 7 -18.80 19.12 -27.71
C SER A 7 -18.55 18.84 -26.23
N ALA A 8 -19.28 17.88 -25.66
CA ALA A 8 -19.06 17.39 -24.31
C ALA A 8 -17.78 16.56 -24.27
N TRP A 9 -16.73 17.10 -23.66
CA TRP A 9 -15.51 16.36 -23.36
C TRP A 9 -15.79 15.42 -22.18
N LEU A 10 -15.87 14.12 -22.47
CA LEU A 10 -15.90 13.08 -21.44
C LEU A 10 -14.49 12.94 -20.87
N LEU A 11 -14.21 13.65 -19.79
CA LEU A 11 -13.02 13.44 -18.97
C LEU A 11 -13.11 12.05 -18.32
N LEU A 12 -12.39 11.08 -18.90
CA LEU A 12 -12.09 9.81 -18.25
C LEU A 12 -11.21 10.10 -17.03
N LEU A 13 -11.84 10.26 -15.86
CA LEU A 13 -11.13 10.20 -14.57
C LEU A 13 -10.56 8.77 -14.43
N LEU A 14 -9.26 8.62 -14.65
CA LEU A 14 -8.52 7.47 -14.18
C LEU A 14 -8.57 7.50 -12.65
N PRO A 15 -9.21 6.52 -11.98
CA PRO A 15 -9.22 6.48 -10.53
C PRO A 15 -7.78 6.33 -10.05
N GLY A 16 -7.27 7.40 -9.42
CA GLY A 16 -6.05 7.32 -8.65
C GLY A 16 -6.25 6.28 -7.55
N LEU A 17 -5.30 5.38 -7.42
CA LEU A 17 -5.25 4.44 -6.32
C LEU A 17 -5.13 5.21 -4.99
N VAL A 18 -6.25 5.38 -4.28
CA VAL A 18 -6.31 6.04 -2.97
C VAL A 18 -6.30 4.98 -1.89
N TYR A 19 -5.09 4.66 -1.42
CA TYR A 19 -4.86 3.87 -0.22
C TYR A 19 -4.62 4.79 0.98
N ALA A 20 -4.85 4.27 2.18
CA ALA A 20 -4.35 4.91 3.38
C ALA A 20 -2.86 4.63 3.56
N ALA A 21 -2.14 5.63 4.05
CA ALA A 21 -0.74 5.48 4.35
C ALA A 21 -0.54 4.55 5.55
N LEU A 22 0.64 3.93 5.64
CA LEU A 22 1.08 3.23 6.85
C LEU A 22 0.94 4.15 8.08
N GLY A 23 0.37 3.63 9.17
CA GLY A 23 0.05 4.36 10.39
C GLY A 23 -1.26 5.15 10.36
N GLN A 24 -1.92 5.28 9.21
CA GLN A 24 -3.22 5.95 9.11
C GLN A 24 -4.37 4.99 9.38
N ARG A 25 -5.55 5.55 9.70
CA ARG A 25 -6.76 4.78 9.96
C ARG A 25 -7.61 4.65 8.70
N ILE A 26 -8.17 3.46 8.48
CA ILE A 26 -9.16 3.19 7.43
C ILE A 26 -10.51 2.93 8.10
N ASP A 27 -11.55 3.60 7.60
CA ASP A 27 -12.91 3.21 7.92
C ASP A 27 -13.25 1.90 7.20
N LEU A 28 -13.27 0.82 7.97
CA LEU A 28 -13.58 -0.53 7.51
C LEU A 28 -15.09 -0.76 7.33
N SER A 29 -15.93 0.23 7.65
CA SER A 29 -17.39 0.18 7.52
C SER A 29 -17.86 0.44 6.09
N SER A 30 -17.00 1.04 5.25
CA SER A 30 -17.31 1.30 3.84
C SER A 30 -17.02 0.06 3.00
N SER A 31 -18.10 -0.64 2.63
CA SER A 31 -18.12 -1.80 1.74
C SER A 31 -18.28 -1.42 0.26
N ALA A 32 -18.21 -0.14 -0.11
CA ALA A 32 -18.45 0.27 -1.49
C ALA A 32 -17.39 -0.35 -2.42
N PRO A 33 -17.77 -1.18 -3.41
CA PRO A 33 -16.82 -1.74 -4.35
C PRO A 33 -16.36 -0.63 -5.30
N ALA A 34 -15.20 -0.04 -5.03
CA ALA A 34 -14.45 0.66 -6.05
C ALA A 34 -13.86 -0.38 -7.01
N ALA A 35 -13.89 -0.12 -8.32
CA ALA A 35 -13.30 -1.01 -9.31
C ALA A 35 -11.83 -1.30 -8.95
N GLY A 36 -11.49 -2.57 -8.69
CA GLY A 36 -10.15 -3.00 -8.30
C GLY A 36 -9.89 -3.15 -6.79
N ARG A 37 -10.80 -2.72 -5.90
CA ARG A 37 -10.67 -2.89 -4.44
C ARG A 37 -11.33 -4.19 -3.98
N GLN A 38 -10.55 -5.07 -3.35
CA GLN A 38 -10.98 -6.32 -2.75
C GLN A 38 -10.64 -6.33 -1.25
N GLN A 39 -11.65 -6.42 -0.39
CA GLN A 39 -11.44 -6.59 1.04
C GLN A 39 -11.45 -8.09 1.37
N LEU A 40 -10.32 -8.60 1.86
CA LEU A 40 -10.21 -9.97 2.37
C LEU A 40 -9.98 -9.92 3.88
N ALA A 41 -10.92 -10.47 4.64
CA ALA A 41 -10.68 -10.74 6.05
C ALA A 41 -9.84 -12.03 6.15
N VAL A 42 -8.58 -11.92 6.57
CA VAL A 42 -7.79 -13.11 6.93
C VAL A 42 -8.18 -13.48 8.35
N THR A 43 -9.06 -14.47 8.48
CA THR A 43 -9.57 -14.92 9.77
C THR A 43 -8.65 -15.98 10.35
N THR A 44 -7.60 -15.55 11.02
CA THR A 44 -6.94 -16.36 12.06
C THR A 44 -7.04 -15.58 13.38
N GLY A 45 -8.26 -15.50 13.93
CA GLY A 45 -8.51 -14.96 15.29
C GLY A 45 -8.64 -13.42 15.43
N ALA A 46 -9.40 -12.74 14.56
CA ALA A 46 -9.85 -11.33 14.69
C ALA A 46 -8.78 -10.21 14.85
N ALA A 47 -7.48 -10.50 14.77
CA ALA A 47 -6.44 -9.51 15.05
C ALA A 47 -6.31 -8.39 13.98
N TYR A 48 -6.58 -8.68 12.70
CA TYR A 48 -6.51 -7.71 11.61
C TYR A 48 -7.36 -8.09 10.38
N ARG A 49 -7.53 -7.13 9.46
CA ARG A 49 -8.14 -7.30 8.13
C ARG A 49 -7.13 -6.96 7.03
N VAL A 50 -7.29 -7.53 5.84
CA VAL A 50 -6.45 -7.18 4.68
C VAL A 50 -7.29 -6.48 3.62
N VAL A 51 -6.96 -5.21 3.35
CA VAL A 51 -7.56 -4.45 2.25
C VAL A 51 -6.60 -4.50 1.07
N GLN A 52 -6.99 -5.23 0.02
CA GLN A 52 -6.22 -5.31 -1.22
C GLN A 52 -6.85 -4.38 -2.25
N GLU A 53 -6.03 -3.68 -3.03
CA GLU A 53 -6.51 -3.07 -4.27
C GLU A 53 -5.52 -3.33 -5.39
N GLN A 54 -6.06 -3.51 -6.59
CA GLN A 54 -5.31 -3.74 -7.81
C GLN A 54 -5.75 -2.72 -8.87
N ASP A 55 -4.79 -2.04 -9.51
CA ASP A 55 -5.10 -1.18 -10.64
C ASP A 55 -5.07 -1.90 -11.99
N ALA A 56 -5.52 -1.18 -13.02
CA ALA A 56 -5.50 -1.66 -14.41
C ALA A 56 -4.08 -1.96 -14.93
N ALA A 57 -3.04 -1.40 -14.31
CA ALA A 57 -1.64 -1.70 -14.64
C ALA A 57 -1.12 -2.96 -13.92
N GLY A 58 -1.94 -3.64 -13.12
CA GLY A 58 -1.57 -4.87 -12.42
C GLY A 58 -0.74 -4.63 -11.16
N ARG A 59 -0.64 -3.39 -10.66
CA ARG A 59 -0.07 -3.13 -9.33
C ARG A 59 -1.08 -3.56 -8.28
N VAL A 60 -0.63 -4.38 -7.35
CA VAL A 60 -1.39 -4.85 -6.19
C VAL A 60 -0.78 -4.20 -4.95
N ILE A 61 -1.62 -3.62 -4.11
CA ILE A 61 -1.26 -3.17 -2.77
C ILE A 61 -2.18 -3.86 -1.78
N ARG A 62 -1.59 -4.38 -0.70
CA ARG A 62 -2.30 -4.94 0.46
C ARG A 62 -2.00 -4.07 1.68
N GLN A 63 -3.03 -3.68 2.40
CA GLN A 63 -2.95 -2.95 3.66
C GLN A 63 -3.44 -3.90 4.77
N TYR A 64 -2.64 -4.09 5.81
CA TYR A 64 -3.01 -4.88 6.99
C TYR A 64 -3.50 -3.92 8.06
N VAL A 65 -4.76 -4.06 8.42
CA VAL A 65 -5.51 -3.11 9.22
C VAL A 65 -5.88 -3.76 10.54
N ALA A 66 -5.38 -3.21 11.65
CA ALA A 66 -5.69 -3.67 13.00
C ALA A 66 -7.18 -3.45 13.33
N GLY A 67 -7.65 -4.07 14.42
CA GLY A 67 -9.06 -3.99 14.85
C GLY A 67 -9.56 -2.56 15.14
N ASP A 68 -8.65 -1.63 15.46
CA ASP A 68 -8.94 -0.21 15.66
C ASP A 68 -8.97 0.61 14.34
N GLY A 69 -8.74 -0.04 13.20
CA GLY A 69 -8.69 0.57 11.88
C GLY A 69 -7.29 1.06 11.47
N THR A 70 -6.27 0.91 12.30
CA THR A 70 -4.90 1.39 11.99
C THR A 70 -4.20 0.47 10.99
N VAL A 71 -3.65 1.04 9.92
CA VAL A 71 -2.80 0.30 8.97
C VAL A 71 -1.41 0.12 9.60
N PHE A 72 -1.10 -1.08 10.08
CA PHE A 72 0.19 -1.37 10.73
C PHE A 72 1.22 -1.99 9.78
N ALA A 73 0.78 -2.49 8.63
CA ALA A 73 1.66 -3.00 7.59
C ALA A 73 1.07 -2.76 6.19
N VAL A 74 1.95 -2.72 5.20
CA VAL A 74 1.61 -2.60 3.77
C VAL A 74 2.51 -3.51 2.94
N ALA A 75 1.94 -4.17 1.94
CA ALA A 75 2.67 -4.92 0.92
C ALA A 75 2.32 -4.39 -0.46
N TRP A 76 3.28 -4.42 -1.37
CA TRP A 76 3.04 -4.05 -2.77
C TRP A 76 3.71 -5.05 -3.70
N SER A 77 3.13 -5.21 -4.89
CA SER A 77 3.72 -5.96 -5.99
C SER A 77 3.19 -5.48 -7.34
N GLY A 78 3.98 -5.57 -8.40
CA GLY A 78 3.51 -5.24 -9.75
C GLY A 78 4.63 -4.88 -10.72
N PRO A 79 4.28 -4.49 -11.95
CA PRO A 79 5.25 -4.15 -12.98
C PRO A 79 6.01 -2.85 -12.70
N THR A 80 5.41 -1.96 -11.91
CA THR A 80 6.00 -0.69 -11.46
C THR A 80 5.76 -0.48 -9.98
N LEU A 81 6.54 0.39 -9.35
CA LEU A 81 6.31 0.77 -7.95
C LEU A 81 5.02 1.60 -7.82
N PRO A 82 4.27 1.44 -6.73
CA PRO A 82 3.24 2.41 -6.37
C PRO A 82 3.89 3.73 -5.93
N ASN A 83 3.07 4.75 -5.71
CA ASN A 83 3.54 5.97 -5.05
C ASN A 83 3.91 5.66 -3.60
N LEU A 84 5.18 5.32 -3.35
CA LEU A 84 5.67 4.93 -2.02
C LEU A 84 5.61 6.09 -1.02
N GLN A 85 5.64 7.34 -1.47
CA GLN A 85 5.47 8.49 -0.57
C GLN A 85 4.05 8.52 -0.02
N GLN A 86 3.04 8.30 -0.86
CA GLN A 86 1.65 8.19 -0.40
C GLN A 86 1.42 6.93 0.43
N LEU A 87 1.96 5.78 0.02
CA LEU A 87 1.74 4.51 0.71
C LEU A 87 2.41 4.46 2.10
N LEU A 88 3.57 5.09 2.26
CA LEU A 88 4.33 5.07 3.51
C LEU A 88 4.10 6.31 4.37
N GLY A 89 3.55 7.41 3.83
CA GLY A 89 3.26 8.63 4.57
C GLY A 89 4.46 9.13 5.38
N ASP A 90 4.26 9.30 6.69
CA ASP A 90 5.29 9.79 7.62
C ASP A 90 6.51 8.87 7.75
N TYR A 91 6.41 7.61 7.31
CA TYR A 91 7.52 6.66 7.26
C TYR A 91 8.38 6.79 6.01
N PHE A 92 7.97 7.60 5.02
CA PHE A 92 8.72 7.78 3.78
C PHE A 92 10.16 8.31 3.99
N PRO A 93 10.45 9.23 4.92
CA PRO A 93 11.82 9.61 5.28
C PRO A 93 12.67 8.44 5.78
N ALA A 94 12.12 7.56 6.63
CA ALA A 94 12.78 6.35 7.12
C ALA A 94 13.07 5.35 6.00
N PHE A 95 12.14 5.22 5.05
CA PHE A 95 12.35 4.45 3.82
C PHE A 95 13.49 5.01 2.97
N ARG A 96 13.55 6.33 2.78
CA ARG A 96 14.65 6.99 2.05
C ARG A 96 16.00 6.79 2.75
N GLN A 97 16.05 6.90 4.07
CA GLN A 97 17.25 6.62 4.84
C GLN A 97 17.71 5.17 4.64
N SER A 98 16.77 4.22 4.66
CA SER A 98 17.05 2.81 4.37
C SER A 98 17.58 2.59 2.95
N GLN A 99 17.10 3.36 1.96
CA GLN A 99 17.62 3.30 0.58
C GLN A 99 19.05 3.85 0.50
N GLN A 100 19.33 4.98 1.15
CA GLN A 100 20.67 5.58 1.17
C GLN A 100 21.70 4.68 1.86
N ALA A 101 21.28 3.97 2.91
CA ALA A 101 22.13 3.01 3.63
C ALA A 101 22.27 1.66 2.90
N ASN A 102 21.51 1.41 1.83
CA ASN A 102 21.48 0.11 1.16
C ASN A 102 22.79 -0.18 0.42
N ARG A 103 23.46 -1.26 0.81
CA ARG A 103 24.69 -1.75 0.17
C ARG A 103 24.47 -2.97 -0.72
N ARG A 104 23.24 -3.49 -0.80
CA ARG A 104 22.89 -4.73 -1.52
C ARG A 104 22.58 -4.51 -3.02
N GLY A 105 22.85 -3.31 -3.55
CA GLY A 105 22.59 -2.94 -4.94
C GLY A 105 21.15 -2.48 -5.19
N LEU A 106 20.81 -2.24 -6.46
CA LEU A 106 19.54 -1.59 -6.85
C LEU A 106 18.32 -2.51 -6.79
N ASN A 107 18.52 -3.83 -6.75
CA ASN A 107 17.45 -4.81 -6.94
C ASN A 107 16.84 -5.33 -5.63
N ALA A 108 17.45 -5.05 -4.48
CA ALA A 108 16.97 -5.48 -3.18
C ALA A 108 17.42 -4.52 -2.09
N MET A 109 16.55 -4.27 -1.14
CA MET A 109 16.75 -3.40 0.00
C MET A 109 16.03 -3.98 1.20
N GLN A 110 16.71 -3.95 2.34
CA GLN A 110 16.13 -4.22 3.65
C GLN A 110 16.66 -3.15 4.59
N GLY A 111 15.78 -2.57 5.38
CA GLY A 111 16.15 -1.51 6.30
C GLY A 111 15.23 -1.49 7.51
N GLN A 112 15.78 -0.98 8.61
CA GLN A 112 15.05 -0.69 9.82
C GLN A 112 15.51 0.66 10.34
N VAL A 113 14.55 1.53 10.67
CA VAL A 113 14.80 2.84 11.29
C VAL A 113 13.77 3.00 12.41
N GLY A 114 14.24 2.94 13.66
CA GLY A 114 13.35 2.85 14.82
C GLY A 114 12.49 1.58 14.75
N SER A 115 11.17 1.75 14.87
CA SER A 115 10.19 0.67 14.80
C SER A 115 9.75 0.33 13.37
N PHE A 116 10.07 1.19 12.39
CA PHE A 116 9.76 0.98 10.97
C PHE A 116 10.73 -0.02 10.34
N VAL A 117 10.17 -1.04 9.70
CA VAL A 117 10.93 -2.07 8.97
C VAL A 117 10.42 -2.12 7.54
N VAL A 118 11.34 -2.19 6.59
CA VAL A 118 11.03 -2.30 5.16
C VAL A 118 11.88 -3.37 4.49
N GLN A 119 11.25 -4.10 3.58
CA GLN A 119 11.90 -5.02 2.64
C GLN A 119 11.35 -4.71 1.26
N SER A 120 12.23 -4.41 0.30
CA SER A 120 11.84 -4.17 -1.08
C SER A 120 12.78 -4.90 -2.01
N ARG A 121 12.26 -5.40 -3.11
CA ARG A 121 13.05 -6.01 -4.18
C ARG A 121 12.38 -5.71 -5.51
N GLY A 122 13.18 -5.63 -6.56
CA GLY A 122 12.63 -5.37 -7.87
C GLY A 122 13.64 -5.61 -8.96
N ARG A 123 13.11 -6.05 -10.09
CA ARG A 123 13.73 -5.90 -11.40
C ARG A 123 12.73 -5.17 -12.28
N LEU A 124 13.19 -4.66 -13.43
CA LEU A 124 12.30 -4.01 -14.39
C LEU A 124 11.09 -4.93 -14.69
N GLY A 125 9.87 -4.44 -14.45
CA GLY A 125 8.64 -5.21 -14.67
C GLY A 125 8.22 -6.16 -13.55
N ASN A 126 8.98 -6.27 -12.45
CA ASN A 126 8.59 -7.09 -11.30
C ASN A 126 9.16 -6.50 -10.00
N PHE A 127 8.39 -5.60 -9.40
CA PHE A 127 8.67 -5.01 -8.10
C PHE A 127 7.80 -5.66 -7.03
N SER A 128 8.36 -5.82 -5.85
CA SER A 128 7.61 -6.20 -4.65
C SER A 128 8.22 -5.61 -3.39
N GLY A 129 7.41 -5.48 -2.35
CA GLY A 129 7.91 -5.08 -1.06
C GLY A 129 6.93 -5.22 0.08
N PHE A 130 7.43 -4.88 1.26
CA PHE A 130 6.78 -4.92 2.54
C PHE A 130 7.27 -3.76 3.37
N ALA A 131 6.38 -3.13 4.09
CA ALA A 131 6.75 -2.29 5.21
C ALA A 131 5.78 -2.49 6.36
N TYR A 132 6.26 -2.37 7.58
CA TYR A 132 5.44 -2.39 8.78
C TYR A 132 6.06 -1.54 9.87
N ASP A 133 5.24 -1.13 10.83
CA ASP A 133 5.71 -0.58 12.10
C ASP A 133 5.55 -1.64 13.18
N SER A 134 6.68 -2.07 13.77
CA SER A 134 6.70 -3.06 14.85
C SER A 134 5.99 -2.58 16.12
N ALA A 135 5.87 -1.27 16.36
CA ALA A 135 5.14 -0.71 17.48
C ALA A 135 3.61 -0.74 17.27
N LEU A 136 3.14 -0.92 16.04
CA LEU A 136 1.72 -0.97 15.67
C LEU A 136 1.20 -2.40 15.46
N LEU A 137 2.05 -3.43 15.63
CA LEU A 137 1.62 -4.82 15.47
C LEU A 137 0.53 -5.17 16.48
N PRO A 138 -0.61 -5.74 16.03
CA PRO A 138 -1.61 -6.25 16.95
C PRO A 138 -1.05 -7.39 17.80
N ALA A 139 -1.53 -7.51 19.04
CA ALA A 139 -1.08 -8.56 19.95
C ALA A 139 -1.31 -9.97 19.33
N GLY A 140 -0.27 -10.82 19.39
CA GLY A 140 -0.32 -12.18 18.85
C GLY A 140 -0.09 -12.30 17.34
N VAL A 141 0.08 -11.19 16.61
CA VAL A 141 0.42 -11.23 15.17
C VAL A 141 1.91 -11.40 15.00
N ALA A 142 2.31 -12.54 14.44
CA ALA A 142 3.69 -12.79 14.03
C ALA A 142 3.96 -12.27 12.61
N ILE A 143 5.15 -11.71 12.36
CA ILE A 143 5.52 -11.17 11.05
C ILE A 143 5.43 -12.22 9.94
N ASP A 144 5.74 -13.49 10.25
CA ASP A 144 5.70 -14.59 9.29
C ASP A 144 4.28 -14.91 8.77
N GLN A 145 3.24 -14.40 9.44
CA GLN A 145 1.84 -14.51 9.01
C GLN A 145 1.43 -13.42 8.01
N LEU A 146 2.22 -12.35 7.88
CA LEU A 146 1.96 -11.25 6.98
C LEU A 146 2.62 -11.57 5.64
N LYS A 147 1.85 -11.54 4.53
CA LYS A 147 2.25 -11.34 3.11
C LYS A 147 1.12 -11.74 2.13
#